data_AF-A0A7Y3DZS0-F1
#
_entry.id   AF-A0A7Y3DZS0-F1
#
_cell.length_a   1.000
_cell.length_b   1.000
_cell.length_c   1.000
_cell.angle_alpha   90.00
_cell.angle_beta   90.00
_cell.angle_gamma   90.00
#
_symmetry.space_group_name_H-M   'P 1'
#
loop_
_entity.id
_entity.type
_entity.pdbx_description
1 polymer ?
#
loop_
_entity_poly.entity_id
_entity_poly.type
_entity_poly.pdbx_seq_one_letter_code
_entity_poly.pdbx_strand_id
1 'polypeptide(L)'
;MKKLLSISLCLLCLYSFAQENLTYQKPSKEILDLVDVPLAPSVQIDSKSEHMVLLYRDAYKSIAELSEAEMRLAGLRINPVINIGSRTTFYNNFKVKKANEKEARQVEGLPNNPRLSGFRWSPDETMIACLNTTDTGVEVWVLDVVNGRVKQLTDAVVNANMGSAINWFKNGNQLLIKTLPANRPDLIDTDNAIPQGPTISVSDGSKAQNRTSRFT
;
A
#
# COMPACT_ATOMS: atom_id res chain seq x y z
N MET A 1 -59.56 -16.75 -19.90
CA MET A 1 -58.85 -15.45 -19.82
C MET A 1 -57.81 -15.40 -18.69
N LYS A 2 -58.15 -15.74 -17.44
CA LYS A 2 -57.18 -15.73 -16.31
C LYS A 2 -55.94 -16.60 -16.54
N LYS A 3 -56.10 -17.81 -17.10
CA LYS A 3 -54.98 -18.73 -17.41
C LYS A 3 -54.03 -18.19 -18.51
N LEU A 4 -54.56 -17.48 -19.50
CA LEU A 4 -53.76 -16.84 -20.56
C LEU A 4 -52.97 -15.64 -20.01
N LEU A 5 -53.55 -14.89 -19.07
CA LEU A 5 -52.87 -13.78 -18.38
C LEU A 5 -51.71 -14.30 -17.51
N SER A 6 -51.90 -15.42 -16.81
CA SER A 6 -50.86 -16.05 -15.99
C SER A 6 -49.71 -16.61 -16.84
N ILE A 7 -49.99 -17.18 -18.01
CA ILE A 7 -48.96 -17.68 -18.92
C ILE A 7 -48.16 -16.52 -19.52
N SER A 8 -48.83 -15.42 -19.91
CA SER A 8 -48.18 -14.20 -20.41
C SER A 8 -47.24 -13.59 -19.36
N LEU A 9 -47.69 -13.51 -18.10
CA LEU A 9 -46.87 -12.99 -17.00
C LEU A 9 -45.64 -13.87 -16.73
N CYS A 10 -45.79 -15.19 -16.85
CA CYS A 10 -44.67 -16.13 -16.67
C CYS A 10 -43.63 -16.06 -17.81
N LEU A 11 -44.06 -15.76 -19.04
CA LEU A 11 -43.17 -15.54 -20.18
C LEU A 11 -42.39 -14.21 -20.09
N LEU A 12 -42.96 -13.17 -19.47
CA LEU A 12 -42.26 -11.90 -19.23
C LEU A 12 -41.11 -12.03 -18.21
N CYS A 13 -41.22 -12.93 -17.23
CA CYS A 13 -40.13 -13.20 -16.28
C CYS A 13 -38.92 -13.88 -16.94
N LEU A 14 -39.09 -14.60 -18.05
CA LEU A 14 -37.99 -15.25 -18.78
C LEU A 14 -37.12 -14.27 -19.60
N TYR A 15 -37.59 -13.04 -19.81
CA TYR A 15 -36.85 -11.96 -20.49
C TYR A 15 -36.19 -10.97 -19.52
N SER A 16 -36.15 -11.29 -18.23
CA SER A 16 -35.41 -10.49 -17.26
C SER A 16 -33.92 -10.75 -17.43
N PHE A 17 -33.25 -9.92 -18.22
CA PHE A 17 -31.80 -9.78 -18.13
C PHE A 17 -31.49 -9.31 -16.71
N ALA A 18 -30.99 -10.22 -15.87
CA ALA A 18 -30.45 -9.87 -14.58
C ALA A 18 -29.41 -8.75 -14.75
N GLN A 19 -29.33 -7.82 -13.80
CA GLN A 19 -28.23 -6.86 -13.76
C GLN A 19 -26.92 -7.64 -13.69
N GLU A 20 -26.22 -7.74 -14.82
CA GLU A 20 -24.83 -8.16 -14.79
C GLU A 20 -24.09 -7.15 -13.92
N ASN A 21 -23.41 -7.66 -12.89
CA ASN A 21 -22.55 -6.84 -12.08
C ASN A 21 -21.37 -6.45 -12.97
N LEU A 22 -21.43 -5.26 -13.56
CA LEU A 22 -20.40 -4.76 -14.46
C LEU A 22 -19.09 -4.73 -13.68
N THR A 23 -18.17 -5.63 -14.03
CA THR A 23 -16.81 -5.60 -13.50
C THR A 23 -16.11 -4.32 -13.97
N TYR A 24 -15.04 -3.91 -13.29
CA TYR A 24 -14.24 -2.75 -13.70
C TYR A 24 -13.90 -2.81 -15.20
N GLN A 25 -14.32 -1.79 -15.93
CA GLN A 25 -14.14 -1.69 -17.37
C GLN A 25 -12.81 -1.03 -17.69
N LYS A 26 -12.15 -1.51 -18.75
CA LYS A 26 -10.99 -0.82 -19.33
C LYS A 26 -11.48 0.14 -20.42
N PRO A 27 -10.86 1.32 -20.57
CA PRO A 27 -11.16 2.21 -21.68
C PRO A 27 -10.72 1.57 -23.02
N SER A 28 -11.02 2.22 -24.14
CA SER A 28 -10.52 1.79 -25.44
C SER A 28 -8.99 1.72 -25.43
N LYS A 29 -8.41 0.87 -26.29
CA LYS A 29 -6.97 0.61 -26.30
C LYS A 29 -6.15 1.89 -26.51
N GLU A 30 -6.61 2.79 -27.37
CA GLU A 30 -5.92 4.04 -27.70
C GLU A 30 -5.81 4.97 -26.48
N ILE A 31 -6.84 5.02 -25.64
CA ILE A 31 -6.83 5.79 -24.40
C ILE A 31 -5.98 5.06 -23.36
N LEU A 32 -6.10 3.73 -23.27
CA LEU A 32 -5.33 2.93 -22.33
C LEU A 32 -3.82 3.07 -22.60
N ASP A 33 -3.38 2.95 -23.85
CA ASP A 33 -1.97 3.07 -24.23
C ASP A 33 -1.42 4.49 -23.99
N LEU A 34 -2.27 5.52 -24.02
CA LEU A 34 -1.89 6.90 -23.70
C LEU A 34 -1.74 7.14 -22.19
N VAL A 35 -2.53 6.44 -21.37
CA VAL A 35 -2.59 6.64 -19.92
C VAL A 35 -1.63 5.69 -19.19
N ASP A 36 -1.55 4.43 -19.64
CA ASP A 36 -0.76 3.36 -19.03
C ASP A 36 0.67 3.33 -19.59
N VAL A 37 1.37 4.45 -19.39
CA VAL A 37 2.75 4.64 -19.86
C VAL A 37 3.72 4.38 -18.69
N PRO A 38 4.84 3.66 -18.91
CA PRO A 38 5.83 3.47 -17.87
C PRO A 38 6.46 4.80 -17.44
N LEU A 39 6.48 5.05 -16.14
CA LEU A 39 7.14 6.23 -15.58
C LEU A 39 8.67 6.12 -15.70
N ALA A 40 9.32 7.28 -15.85
CA ALA A 40 10.75 7.38 -15.63
C ALA A 40 11.09 6.93 -14.20
N PRO A 41 12.13 6.09 -14.00
CA PRO A 41 12.48 5.62 -12.68
C PRO A 41 12.98 6.77 -11.80
N SER A 42 12.73 6.66 -10.50
CA SER A 42 13.46 7.46 -9.51
C SER A 42 14.88 6.91 -9.39
N VAL A 43 15.85 7.79 -9.22
CA VAL A 43 17.28 7.43 -9.17
C VAL A 43 17.80 7.71 -7.77
N GLN A 44 18.40 6.71 -7.15
CA GLN A 44 19.29 6.89 -6.00
C GLN A 44 20.73 6.61 -6.45
N ILE A 45 21.65 7.47 -6.03
CA ILE A 45 23.07 7.35 -6.34
C ILE A 45 23.86 7.42 -5.04
N ASP A 46 24.95 6.67 -4.96
CA ASP A 46 25.91 6.74 -3.86
C ASP A 46 26.69 8.06 -3.89
N SER A 47 27.31 8.42 -2.76
CA SER A 47 28.08 9.65 -2.62
C SER A 47 29.26 9.76 -3.58
N LYS A 48 29.83 8.62 -3.99
CA LYS A 48 30.95 8.55 -4.94
C LYS A 48 30.52 8.55 -6.40
N SER A 49 29.21 8.49 -6.68
CA SER A 49 28.68 8.37 -8.04
C SER A 49 29.23 7.16 -8.80
N GLU A 50 29.44 6.04 -8.10
CA GLU A 50 29.86 4.77 -8.69
C GLU A 50 28.65 3.87 -8.98
N HIS A 51 27.64 3.89 -8.10
CA HIS A 51 26.50 2.97 -8.13
C HIS A 51 25.17 3.71 -8.13
N MET A 52 24.28 3.30 -9.04
CA MET A 52 22.93 3.83 -9.16
C MET A 52 21.91 2.72 -8.94
N VAL A 53 20.85 3.05 -8.19
CA VAL A 53 19.66 2.23 -8.03
C VAL A 53 18.48 2.96 -8.67
N LEU A 54 17.84 2.29 -9.64
CA LEU A 54 16.70 2.78 -10.39
C LEU A 54 15.44 2.16 -9.80
N LEU A 55 14.56 2.98 -9.24
CA LEU A 55 13.31 2.56 -8.61
C LEU A 55 12.14 2.82 -9.56
N TYR A 56 11.38 1.77 -9.89
CA TYR A 56 10.25 1.83 -10.81
C TYR A 56 8.93 1.68 -10.05
N ARG A 57 7.90 2.37 -10.55
CA ARG A 57 6.54 2.30 -10.02
C ARG A 57 5.55 2.62 -11.12
N ASP A 58 4.32 2.18 -10.91
CA ASP A 58 3.22 2.52 -11.79
C ASP A 58 2.77 3.98 -11.58
N ALA A 59 2.17 4.55 -12.63
CA ALA A 59 1.60 5.89 -12.58
C ALA A 59 0.39 5.97 -11.62
N TYR A 60 -0.36 4.88 -11.53
CA TYR A 60 -1.60 4.79 -10.77
C TYR A 60 -1.55 3.61 -9.81
N LYS A 61 -2.23 3.76 -8.67
CA LYS A 61 -2.46 2.67 -7.73
C LYS A 61 -3.47 1.68 -8.33
N SER A 62 -3.32 0.40 -8.02
CA SER A 62 -4.31 -0.59 -8.40
C SER A 62 -5.62 -0.38 -7.64
N ILE A 63 -6.72 -0.90 -8.17
CA ILE A 63 -8.02 -0.90 -7.44
C ILE A 63 -7.89 -1.62 -6.10
N ALA A 64 -7.14 -2.72 -6.05
CA ALA A 64 -6.88 -3.45 -4.80
C ALA A 64 -6.23 -2.53 -3.75
N GLU A 65 -5.18 -1.80 -4.13
CA GLU A 65 -4.50 -0.86 -3.23
C GLU A 65 -5.41 0.30 -2.81
N LEU A 66 -6.26 0.81 -3.71
CA LEU A 66 -7.21 1.87 -3.38
C LEU A 66 -8.36 1.41 -2.47
N SER A 67 -8.67 0.11 -2.45
CA SER A 67 -9.73 -0.47 -1.62
C SER A 67 -9.24 -0.88 -0.24
N GLU A 68 -7.95 -0.72 0.06
CA GLU A 68 -7.38 -1.03 1.36
C GLU A 68 -7.95 -0.14 2.47
N ALA A 69 -8.00 -0.70 3.69
CA ALA A 69 -8.48 0.02 4.86
C ALA A 69 -7.62 1.26 5.17
N GLU A 70 -8.27 2.42 5.37
CA GLU A 70 -7.64 3.64 5.89
C GLU A 70 -8.32 4.03 7.20
N MET A 71 -7.53 4.03 8.29
CA MET A 71 -7.93 4.56 9.58
C MET A 71 -7.27 5.91 9.83
N ARG A 72 -8.04 6.85 10.40
CA ARG A 72 -7.57 8.20 10.75
C ARG A 72 -7.48 8.37 12.26
N LEU A 73 -6.26 8.41 12.79
CA LEU A 73 -6.00 8.52 14.24
C LEU A 73 -5.04 9.67 14.53
N ALA A 74 -5.47 10.66 15.32
CA ALA A 74 -4.64 11.79 15.74
C ALA A 74 -3.88 12.49 14.58
N GLY A 75 -4.51 12.59 13.40
CA GLY A 75 -3.92 13.18 12.19
C GLY A 75 -3.12 12.21 11.32
N LEU A 76 -2.85 10.99 11.79
CA LEU A 76 -2.24 9.92 10.99
C LEU A 76 -3.28 9.27 10.08
N ARG A 77 -2.81 8.77 8.94
CA ARG A 77 -3.58 7.91 8.02
C ARG A 77 -2.87 6.58 7.90
N ILE A 78 -3.40 5.56 8.57
CA ILE A 78 -2.76 4.25 8.71
C ILE A 78 -3.63 3.18 8.08
N ASN A 79 -3.01 2.16 7.52
CA ASN A 79 -3.68 0.91 7.23
C ASN A 79 -3.51 0.01 8.46
N PRO A 80 -4.59 -0.28 9.22
CA PRO A 80 -4.50 -1.00 10.48
C PRO A 80 -4.22 -2.51 10.32
N VAL A 81 -4.41 -3.06 9.12
CA VAL A 81 -4.16 -4.47 8.78
C VAL A 81 -2.67 -4.68 8.53
N ILE A 82 -2.11 -3.97 7.55
CA ILE A 82 -0.71 -4.14 7.13
C ILE A 82 0.27 -3.22 7.89
N ASN A 83 -0.21 -2.35 8.78
CA ASN A 83 0.59 -1.54 9.70
C ASN A 83 1.58 -0.57 9.04
N ILE A 84 1.14 0.08 7.96
CA ILE A 84 1.87 1.14 7.25
C ILE A 84 0.95 2.31 6.93
N GLY A 85 1.51 3.49 6.64
CA GLY A 85 0.72 4.62 6.18
C GLY A 85 -0.09 4.30 4.91
N SER A 86 -1.40 4.55 4.91
CA SER A 86 -2.31 4.22 3.80
C SER A 86 -1.96 4.95 2.49
N ARG A 87 -1.26 6.08 2.60
CA ARG A 87 -0.82 6.92 1.46
C ARG A 87 0.63 6.71 1.07
N THR A 88 1.24 5.62 1.52
CA THR A 88 2.59 5.24 1.08
C THR A 88 2.61 5.06 -0.44
N THR A 89 3.68 5.53 -1.06
CA THR A 89 3.97 5.28 -2.47
C THR A 89 4.84 4.03 -2.54
N PHE A 90 4.37 3.03 -3.27
CA PHE A 90 5.12 1.79 -3.48
C PHE A 90 5.85 1.80 -4.81
N TYR A 91 6.97 1.10 -4.82
CA TYR A 91 7.76 0.77 -6.00
C TYR A 91 7.63 -0.72 -6.28
N ASN A 92 7.45 -1.07 -7.55
CA ASN A 92 7.17 -2.43 -8.00
C ASN A 92 8.40 -3.12 -8.62
N ASN A 93 9.51 -2.40 -8.76
CA ASN A 93 10.78 -2.97 -9.19
C ASN A 93 11.94 -2.04 -8.82
N PHE A 94 13.15 -2.60 -8.72
CA PHE A 94 14.35 -1.81 -8.83
C PHE A 94 15.47 -2.54 -9.58
N LYS A 95 16.28 -1.75 -10.27
CA LYS A 95 17.45 -2.20 -11.04
C LYS A 95 18.69 -1.50 -10.51
N VAL A 96 19.84 -2.12 -10.69
CA VAL A 96 21.14 -1.55 -10.30
C VAL A 96 22.03 -1.39 -11.51
N LYS A 97 22.86 -0.35 -11.50
CA LYS A 97 23.89 -0.16 -12.52
C LYS A 97 25.05 0.67 -11.98
N LYS A 98 26.20 0.59 -12.63
CA LYS A 98 27.25 1.59 -12.40
C LYS A 98 26.91 2.90 -13.11
N ALA A 99 27.40 4.02 -12.60
CA ALA A 99 27.06 5.33 -13.16
C ALA A 99 27.53 5.52 -14.61
N ASN A 100 28.63 4.87 -15.00
CA ASN A 100 29.15 4.88 -16.37
C ASN A 100 28.49 3.83 -17.30
N GLU A 101 27.67 2.94 -16.76
CA GLU A 101 26.96 1.93 -17.54
C GLU A 101 25.68 2.50 -18.16
N LYS A 102 25.46 2.17 -19.43
CA LYS A 102 24.23 2.54 -20.13
C LYS A 102 23.05 1.71 -19.64
N GLU A 103 23.24 0.40 -19.63
CA GLU A 103 22.20 -0.58 -19.30
C GLU A 103 22.13 -0.85 -17.79
N ALA A 104 20.91 -1.03 -17.29
CA ALA A 104 20.68 -1.41 -15.91
C ALA A 104 20.43 -2.91 -15.76
N ARG A 105 21.09 -3.51 -14.78
CA ARG A 105 20.92 -4.92 -14.44
C ARG A 105 19.72 -5.09 -13.52
N GLN A 106 18.87 -6.07 -13.84
CA GLN A 106 17.75 -6.46 -13.01
C GLN A 106 18.25 -7.06 -11.68
N VAL A 107 17.65 -6.65 -10.57
CA VAL A 107 17.94 -7.26 -9.27
C VAL A 107 17.29 -8.64 -9.19
N GLU A 108 18.06 -9.60 -8.69
CA GLU A 108 17.61 -10.96 -8.40
C GLU A 108 17.05 -11.08 -6.98
N GLY A 109 16.09 -12.00 -6.80
CA GLY A 109 15.54 -12.33 -5.48
C GLY A 109 14.35 -11.47 -5.04
N LEU A 110 13.82 -10.59 -5.91
CA LEU A 110 12.60 -9.83 -5.62
C LEU A 110 11.40 -10.76 -5.38
N PRO A 111 10.48 -10.41 -4.46
CA PRO A 111 9.24 -11.16 -4.30
C PRO A 111 8.29 -10.90 -5.48
N ASN A 112 7.29 -11.77 -5.62
CA ASN A 112 6.23 -11.57 -6.62
C ASN A 112 5.41 -10.33 -6.27
N ASN A 113 5.16 -9.45 -7.25
CA ASN A 113 4.39 -8.20 -7.08
C ASN A 113 4.88 -7.35 -5.89
N PRO A 114 6.16 -6.94 -5.87
CA PRO A 114 6.75 -6.32 -4.71
C PRO A 114 6.11 -4.94 -4.46
N ARG A 115 5.88 -4.58 -3.21
CA ARG A 115 5.38 -3.24 -2.81
C ARG A 115 6.39 -2.56 -1.93
N LEU A 116 7.38 -1.96 -2.58
CA LEU A 116 8.62 -1.56 -1.93
C LEU A 116 8.57 -0.11 -1.49
N SER A 117 9.09 0.18 -0.30
CA SER A 117 9.15 1.54 0.23
C SER A 117 10.31 1.68 1.21
N GLY A 118 10.49 2.90 1.76
CA GLY A 118 11.40 3.10 2.89
C GLY A 118 12.89 2.91 2.59
N PHE A 119 13.35 3.07 1.35
CA PHE A 119 14.73 2.85 0.95
C PHE A 119 15.74 3.68 1.77
N ARG A 120 16.79 3.01 2.27
CA ARG A 120 17.88 3.58 3.07
C ARG A 120 19.21 2.93 2.70
N TRP A 121 20.17 3.73 2.23
CA TRP A 121 21.55 3.30 2.07
C TRP A 121 22.19 2.95 3.42
N SER A 122 23.01 1.91 3.44
CA SER A 122 23.95 1.67 4.52
C SER A 122 24.98 2.82 4.56
N PRO A 123 25.60 3.10 5.72
CA PRO A 123 26.59 4.17 5.86
C PRO A 123 27.82 4.02 4.94
N ASP A 124 28.15 2.79 4.56
CA ASP A 124 29.22 2.45 3.63
C ASP A 124 28.76 2.38 2.16
N GLU A 125 27.47 2.61 1.92
CA GLU A 125 26.82 2.65 0.58
C GLU A 125 26.99 1.35 -0.24
N THR A 126 27.20 0.22 0.43
CA THR A 126 27.27 -1.11 -0.24
C THR A 126 25.91 -1.80 -0.31
N MET A 127 24.98 -1.41 0.56
CA MET A 127 23.67 -2.04 0.70
C MET A 127 22.55 -1.00 0.78
N ILE A 128 21.33 -1.41 0.42
CA ILE A 128 20.10 -0.67 0.67
C ILE A 128 19.14 -1.53 1.47
N ALA A 129 18.69 -1.03 2.62
CA ALA A 129 17.55 -1.60 3.33
C ALA A 129 16.26 -0.97 2.80
N CYS A 130 15.23 -1.78 2.60
CA CYS A 130 13.90 -1.35 2.20
C CYS A 130 12.83 -2.18 2.89
N LEU A 131 11.60 -1.73 2.77
CA LEU A 131 10.41 -2.42 3.23
C LEU A 131 9.72 -3.08 2.04
N ASN A 132 9.18 -4.27 2.24
CA ASN A 132 8.21 -4.87 1.32
C ASN A 132 6.87 -5.03 2.04
N THR A 133 5.82 -4.46 1.48
CA THR A 133 4.47 -4.58 2.02
C THR A 133 3.74 -5.76 1.37
N THR A 134 3.30 -6.70 2.17
CA THR A 134 2.47 -7.84 1.75
C THR A 134 1.01 -7.59 2.12
N ASP A 135 0.13 -8.54 1.81
CA ASP A 135 -1.28 -8.47 2.22
C ASP A 135 -1.47 -8.64 3.74
N THR A 136 -0.46 -9.18 4.43
CA THR A 136 -0.53 -9.50 5.87
C THR A 136 0.27 -8.54 6.75
N GLY A 137 1.25 -7.83 6.20
CA GLY A 137 2.09 -6.93 6.97
C GLY A 137 3.27 -6.36 6.18
N VAL A 138 4.29 -5.91 6.90
CA VAL A 138 5.49 -5.31 6.30
C VAL A 138 6.72 -6.09 6.70
N GLU A 139 7.57 -6.38 5.73
CA GLU A 139 8.82 -7.13 5.86
C GLU A 139 10.02 -6.19 5.68
N VAL A 140 11.17 -6.57 6.24
CA VAL A 140 12.45 -5.90 5.96
C VAL A 140 13.22 -6.69 4.91
N TRP A 141 13.73 -5.97 3.92
CA TRP A 141 14.53 -6.50 2.83
C TRP A 141 15.85 -5.73 2.72
N VAL A 142 16.91 -6.42 2.29
CA VAL A 142 18.21 -5.79 2.04
C VAL A 142 18.72 -6.17 0.66
N LEU A 143 19.00 -5.14 -0.13
CA LEU A 143 19.67 -5.21 -1.41
C LEU A 143 21.18 -5.07 -1.20
N ASP A 144 21.93 -6.05 -1.70
CA ASP A 144 23.34 -5.90 -2.02
C ASP A 144 23.46 -5.21 -3.38
N VAL A 145 23.93 -3.96 -3.39
CA VAL A 145 23.94 -3.12 -4.59
C VAL A 145 24.97 -3.61 -5.60
N VAL A 146 26.12 -4.09 -5.11
CA VAL A 146 27.22 -4.56 -5.95
C VAL A 146 26.82 -5.85 -6.66
N ASN A 147 26.30 -6.82 -5.92
CA ASN A 147 25.89 -8.11 -6.45
C ASN A 147 24.50 -8.06 -7.10
N GLY A 148 23.71 -7.01 -6.85
CA GLY A 148 22.34 -6.84 -7.35
C GLY A 148 21.43 -8.00 -6.94
N ARG A 149 21.52 -8.40 -5.68
CA ARG A 149 20.69 -9.44 -5.07
C ARG A 149 19.98 -8.85 -3.86
N VAL A 150 18.68 -9.07 -3.76
CA VAL A 150 17.90 -8.69 -2.58
C VAL A 150 17.53 -9.94 -1.78
N LYS A 151 17.49 -9.81 -0.46
CA LYS A 151 17.04 -10.86 0.46
C LYS A 151 16.04 -10.31 1.48
N GLN A 152 15.07 -11.14 1.83
CA GLN A 152 14.21 -10.92 2.99
C GLN A 152 15.02 -11.15 4.27
N LEU A 153 14.81 -10.30 5.28
CA LEU A 153 15.43 -10.42 6.60
C LEU A 153 14.43 -10.74 7.72
N THR A 154 13.16 -10.40 7.54
CA THR A 154 12.11 -10.63 8.55
C THR A 154 10.84 -11.10 7.88
N ASP A 155 10.00 -11.80 8.65
CA ASP A 155 8.59 -11.96 8.32
C ASP A 155 7.85 -10.61 8.33
N ALA A 156 6.55 -10.64 8.03
CA ALA A 156 5.66 -9.48 7.91
C ALA A 156 5.28 -8.85 9.26
N VAL A 157 6.27 -8.48 10.08
CA VAL A 157 6.10 -8.06 11.48
C VAL A 157 6.43 -6.59 11.74
N VAL A 158 6.81 -5.82 10.71
CA VAL A 158 7.27 -4.43 10.86
C VAL A 158 6.09 -3.49 11.09
N ASN A 159 6.28 -2.52 11.99
CA ASN A 159 5.38 -1.39 12.18
C ASN A 159 5.93 -0.15 11.46
N ALA A 160 5.36 0.17 10.31
CA ALA A 160 5.76 1.28 9.46
C ALA A 160 4.78 2.47 9.51
N ASN A 161 3.97 2.58 10.56
CA ASN A 161 2.98 3.66 10.69
C ASN A 161 3.57 5.03 11.04
N MET A 162 4.74 5.08 11.71
CA MET A 162 5.29 6.33 12.22
C MET A 162 6.82 6.43 12.11
N GLY A 163 7.28 7.58 11.64
CA GLY A 163 8.70 7.91 11.53
C GLY A 163 9.48 6.92 10.66
N SER A 164 10.76 6.74 10.95
CA SER A 164 11.60 5.78 10.23
C SER A 164 11.46 4.38 10.85
N ALA A 165 10.88 3.44 10.11
CA ALA A 165 10.66 2.05 10.56
C ALA A 165 11.93 1.19 10.50
N ILE A 166 12.88 1.56 9.63
CA ILE A 166 14.16 0.87 9.44
C ILE A 166 15.29 1.91 9.40
N ASN A 167 16.35 1.66 10.15
CA ASN A 167 17.52 2.54 10.22
C ASN A 167 18.79 1.71 10.35
N TRP A 168 19.84 2.10 9.62
CA TRP A 168 21.15 1.49 9.76
C TRP A 168 21.85 1.97 11.02
N PHE A 169 22.55 1.06 11.69
CA PHE A 169 23.58 1.44 12.64
C PHE A 169 24.80 1.99 11.91
N LYS A 170 25.62 2.79 12.62
CA LYS A 170 26.82 3.42 12.05
C LYS A 170 27.85 2.43 11.50
N ASN A 171 27.85 1.19 11.98
CA ASN A 171 28.74 0.13 11.52
C ASN A 171 28.33 -0.47 10.15
N GLY A 172 27.13 -0.17 9.65
CA GLY A 172 26.64 -0.62 8.35
C GLY A 172 26.28 -2.10 8.21
N ASN A 173 26.34 -2.88 9.29
CA ASN A 173 26.00 -4.31 9.27
C ASN A 173 24.83 -4.70 10.19
N GLN A 174 24.21 -3.72 10.85
CA GLN A 174 23.06 -3.91 11.73
C GLN A 174 21.95 -2.93 11.38
N LEU A 175 20.71 -3.35 11.61
CA LEU A 175 19.50 -2.55 11.42
C LEU A 175 18.74 -2.41 12.74
N LEU A 176 18.29 -1.20 13.04
CA LEU A 176 17.27 -0.93 14.04
C LEU A 176 15.92 -0.91 13.33
N ILE A 177 15.02 -1.82 13.73
CA ILE A 177 13.70 -1.99 13.11
C ILE A 177 12.60 -1.83 14.15
N LYS A 178 11.44 -1.31 13.75
CA LYS A 178 10.24 -1.26 14.59
C LYS A 178 9.34 -2.44 14.26
N THR A 179 9.03 -3.28 15.24
CA THR A 179 8.16 -4.44 15.06
C THR A 179 6.87 -4.32 15.86
N LEU A 180 5.88 -5.09 15.46
CA LEU A 180 4.65 -5.29 16.21
C LEU A 180 4.91 -6.19 17.43
N PRO A 181 4.20 -5.99 18.56
CA PRO A 181 4.23 -6.92 19.67
C PRO A 181 3.70 -8.30 19.25
N ALA A 182 4.33 -9.38 19.72
CA ALA A 182 3.95 -10.74 19.37
C ALA A 182 2.51 -11.10 19.80
N ASN A 183 2.07 -10.60 20.97
CA ASN A 183 0.75 -10.87 21.54
C ASN A 183 -0.17 -9.65 21.39
N ARG A 184 -0.32 -9.15 20.17
CA ARG A 184 -1.23 -8.03 19.88
C ARG A 184 -2.66 -8.57 19.75
N PRO A 185 -3.66 -7.92 20.40
CA PRO A 185 -5.06 -8.27 20.17
C PRO A 185 -5.49 -7.88 18.76
N ASP A 186 -6.45 -8.63 18.22
CA ASP A 186 -7.02 -8.33 16.90
C ASP A 186 -7.63 -6.93 16.86
N LEU A 187 -7.64 -6.36 15.65
CA LEU A 187 -8.27 -5.08 15.42
C LEU A 187 -9.77 -5.18 15.76
N ILE A 188 -10.24 -4.31 16.65
CA ILE A 188 -11.66 -4.20 16.94
C ILE A 188 -12.32 -3.51 15.75
N ASP A 189 -13.18 -4.25 15.03
CA ASP A 189 -14.01 -3.71 13.97
C ASP A 189 -15.19 -2.95 14.59
N THR A 190 -15.11 -1.62 14.58
CA THR A 190 -16.16 -0.75 15.10
C THR A 190 -17.37 -0.65 14.18
N ASP A 191 -17.22 -0.95 12.89
CA ASP A 191 -18.30 -0.84 11.91
C ASP A 191 -19.27 -2.02 12.04
N ASN A 192 -18.76 -3.17 12.51
CA ASN A 192 -19.54 -4.37 12.83
C ASN A 192 -19.76 -4.59 14.33
N ALA A 193 -19.40 -3.62 15.18
CA ALA A 193 -19.57 -3.74 16.63
C ALA A 193 -21.06 -3.72 17.00
N ILE A 194 -21.54 -4.80 17.61
CA ILE A 194 -22.90 -4.86 18.17
C ILE A 194 -22.97 -3.82 19.31
N PRO A 195 -23.81 -2.78 19.20
CA PRO A 195 -23.89 -1.76 20.24
C PRO A 195 -24.41 -2.41 21.54
N GLN A 196 -23.61 -2.35 22.60
CA GLN A 196 -23.96 -2.91 23.90
C GLN A 196 -25.02 -2.07 24.65
N GLY A 197 -25.35 -0.89 24.15
CA GLY A 197 -26.34 0.01 24.74
C GLY A 197 -26.48 1.32 23.96
N PRO A 198 -27.43 2.18 24.35
CA PRO A 198 -27.64 3.47 23.72
C PRO A 198 -26.50 4.45 24.02
N THR A 199 -26.17 5.33 23.06
CA THR A 199 -25.30 6.48 23.29
C THR A 199 -26.02 7.49 24.18
N ILE A 200 -25.60 7.61 25.44
CA ILE A 200 -26.14 8.60 26.38
C ILE A 200 -25.33 9.90 26.25
N SER A 201 -25.92 10.91 25.60
CA SER A 201 -25.37 12.27 25.56
C SER A 201 -25.96 13.09 26.70
N VAL A 202 -25.15 13.45 27.70
CA VAL A 202 -25.53 14.34 28.79
C VAL A 202 -25.02 15.75 28.49
N SER A 203 -25.92 16.72 28.42
CA SER A 203 -25.59 18.15 28.43
C SER A 203 -25.66 18.64 29.87
N ASP A 204 -24.56 19.16 30.40
CA ASP A 204 -24.47 19.70 31.77
C ASP A 204 -25.10 21.10 31.90
N GLY A 205 -25.79 21.59 30.85
CA GLY A 205 -26.45 22.90 30.85
C GLY A 205 -25.49 24.08 30.83
N SER A 206 -24.18 23.86 30.69
CA SER A 206 -23.21 24.93 30.53
C SER A 206 -23.34 25.60 29.14
N LYS A 207 -23.09 26.92 29.07
CA LYS A 207 -23.10 27.66 27.80
C LYS A 207 -22.02 27.10 26.87
N ALA A 208 -22.40 26.23 25.95
CA ALA A 208 -21.54 25.77 24.87
C ALA A 208 -21.39 26.88 23.82
N GLN A 209 -20.16 27.38 23.64
CA GLN A 209 -19.83 28.28 22.52
C GLN A 209 -19.65 27.43 21.26
N ASN A 210 -20.75 27.14 20.56
CA ASN A 210 -20.68 26.48 19.26
C ASN A 210 -20.06 27.45 18.25
N ARG A 211 -18.82 27.15 17.81
CA ARG A 211 -18.24 27.79 16.63
C ARG A 211 -19.00 27.26 15.41
N THR A 212 -19.63 28.15 14.66
CA THR A 212 -20.37 27.85 13.43
C THR A 212 -19.60 26.91 12.51
N SER A 213 -20.18 25.74 12.23
CA SER A 213 -19.67 24.79 11.24
C SER A 213 -19.69 25.43 9.86
N ARG A 214 -18.54 25.52 9.19
CA ARG A 214 -18.45 25.86 7.77
C ARG A 214 -18.53 24.56 6.99
N PHE A 215 -19.67 24.34 6.33
CA PHE A 215 -19.81 23.31 5.29
C PHE A 215 -19.02 23.78 4.07
N THR A 216 -17.97 23.04 3.71
CA THR A 216 -17.41 22.94 2.35
C THR A 216 -16.79 21.57 2.22
#